data_AF-A0A3D8H893-F1
#
_entry.id   AF-A0A3D8H893-F1
#
_cell.length_a   1.000
_cell.length_b   1.000
_cell.length_c   1.000
_cell.angle_alpha   90.00
_cell.angle_beta   90.00
_cell.angle_gamma   90.00
#
_symmetry.space_group_name_H-M   'P 1'
#
loop_
_entity.id
_entity.type
_entity.pdbx_description
1 polymer ?
#
loop_
_entity_poly.entity_id
_entity_poly.type
_entity_poly.pdbx_seq_one_letter_code
_entity_poly.pdbx_strand_id
1 'polypeptide(L)'
;MKKSFVLCLLYGFLFSATSLHAETLSDIHKKELTLFGMKTIGLNVGMAQVKKVLSTPKVHEMVKTGLNLNGHLCAELVDIRPLKTQGAYEATCVAYRGGTARKQYIIDALKGVAFFP
;
A
#
# COMPACT_ATOMS: atom_id res chain seq x y z
N MET A 1 -38.86 -29.18 -47.67
CA MET A 1 -38.16 -27.91 -47.35
C MET A 1 -38.46 -27.55 -45.90
N LYS A 2 -37.51 -27.80 -44.99
CA LYS A 2 -37.68 -27.55 -43.55
C LYS A 2 -37.28 -26.11 -43.22
N LYS A 3 -38.18 -25.38 -42.57
CA LYS A 3 -37.95 -24.05 -41.99
C LYS A 3 -37.04 -24.24 -40.76
N SER A 4 -35.90 -23.55 -40.71
CA SER A 4 -35.06 -23.48 -39.52
C SER A 4 -35.10 -22.07 -38.95
N PHE A 5 -35.69 -22.01 -37.76
CA PHE A 5 -35.89 -20.87 -36.89
C PHE A 5 -34.52 -20.48 -36.29
N VAL A 6 -33.99 -19.29 -36.60
CA VAL A 6 -32.78 -18.77 -35.95
C VAL A 6 -33.21 -18.14 -34.63
N LEU A 7 -33.06 -18.91 -33.55
CA LEU A 7 -33.36 -18.52 -32.18
C LEU A 7 -32.23 -17.61 -31.64
N CYS A 8 -32.57 -16.35 -31.37
CA CYS A 8 -31.73 -15.42 -30.61
C CYS A 8 -31.44 -15.98 -29.21
N LEU A 9 -30.22 -16.44 -28.96
CA LEU A 9 -29.69 -16.68 -27.62
C LEU A 9 -28.81 -15.51 -27.21
N LEU A 10 -29.48 -14.43 -26.79
CA LEU A 10 -28.90 -13.36 -25.97
C LEU A 10 -28.68 -13.93 -24.55
N TYR A 11 -27.56 -14.63 -24.35
CA TYR A 11 -27.10 -14.95 -23.00
C TYR A 11 -26.50 -13.68 -22.38
N GLY A 12 -27.27 -13.05 -21.51
CA GLY A 12 -26.85 -11.90 -20.71
C GLY A 12 -25.70 -12.30 -19.80
N PHE A 13 -24.49 -11.87 -20.16
CA PHE A 13 -23.34 -11.86 -19.26
C PHE A 13 -23.55 -10.72 -18.24
N LEU A 14 -24.22 -11.03 -17.13
CA LEU A 14 -24.24 -10.18 -15.94
C LEU A 14 -22.84 -10.19 -15.32
N PHE A 15 -21.94 -9.34 -15.83
CA PHE A 15 -20.72 -8.99 -15.13
C PHE A 15 -21.11 -8.13 -13.91
N SER A 16 -21.22 -8.76 -12.74
CA SER A 16 -21.21 -8.05 -11.47
C SER A 16 -19.84 -7.38 -11.31
N ALA A 17 -19.76 -6.10 -11.67
CA ALA A 17 -18.61 -5.26 -11.38
C ALA A 17 -18.54 -5.08 -9.86
N THR A 18 -17.76 -5.91 -9.18
CA THR A 18 -17.35 -5.62 -7.81
C THR A 18 -16.39 -4.44 -7.87
N SER A 19 -16.86 -3.28 -7.42
CA SER A 19 -16.01 -2.11 -7.26
C SER A 19 -15.02 -2.40 -6.14
N LEU A 20 -13.83 -2.87 -6.52
CA LEU A 20 -12.69 -2.99 -5.61
C LEU A 20 -12.28 -1.55 -5.27
N HIS A 21 -12.92 -0.96 -4.25
CA HIS A 21 -12.52 0.32 -3.70
C HIS A 21 -11.12 0.12 -3.11
N ALA A 22 -10.08 0.47 -3.88
CA ALA A 22 -8.76 0.66 -3.34
C ALA A 22 -8.88 1.78 -2.30
N GLU A 23 -8.82 1.43 -1.02
CA GLU A 23 -8.89 2.40 0.06
C GLU A 23 -7.69 3.33 -0.07
N THR A 24 -7.93 4.55 -0.57
CA THR A 24 -6.87 5.50 -0.84
C THR A 24 -6.38 6.12 0.47
N LEU A 25 -5.06 6.11 0.70
CA LEU A 25 -4.46 6.77 1.87
C LEU A 25 -4.86 8.25 1.96
N SER A 26 -5.29 8.67 3.15
CA SER A 26 -5.54 10.08 3.46
C SER A 26 -4.25 10.90 3.38
N ASP A 27 -4.36 12.22 3.25
CA ASP A 27 -3.19 13.09 3.20
C ASP A 27 -2.41 13.13 4.51
N ILE A 28 -3.09 12.92 5.65
CA ILE A 28 -2.43 12.75 6.94
C ILE A 28 -1.58 11.47 6.93
N HIS A 29 -2.13 10.36 6.42
CA HIS A 29 -1.39 9.11 6.34
C HIS A 29 -0.17 9.23 5.42
N LYS A 30 -0.31 9.91 4.28
CA LYS A 30 0.81 10.18 3.37
C LYS A 30 1.91 11.00 4.04
N LYS A 31 1.55 11.99 4.87
CA LYS A 31 2.53 12.79 5.63
C LYS A 31 3.24 11.96 6.68
N GLU A 32 2.52 11.16 7.46
CA GLU A 32 3.12 10.28 8.47
C GLU A 32 4.07 9.26 7.83
N LEU A 33 3.66 8.62 6.75
CA LEU A 33 4.50 7.67 6.01
C LEU A 33 5.69 8.33 5.31
N THR A 34 5.58 9.61 4.94
CA THR A 34 6.73 10.42 4.50
C THR A 34 7.68 10.68 5.65
N LEU A 35 7.15 11.03 6.83
CA LEU A 35 7.94 11.22 8.05
C LEU A 35 8.73 9.96 8.42
N PHE A 36 8.09 8.79 8.32
CA PHE A 36 8.74 7.49 8.49
C PHE A 36 10.00 7.41 7.61
N GLY A 37 9.85 7.56 6.29
CA GLY A 37 10.99 7.49 5.37
C GLY A 37 12.09 8.50 5.70
N MET A 38 11.73 9.75 6.05
CA MET A 38 12.69 10.77 6.49
C MET A 38 13.45 10.37 7.76
N LYS A 39 12.78 9.81 8.76
CA LYS A 39 13.42 9.35 10.00
C LYS A 39 14.34 8.16 9.75
N THR A 40 13.94 7.23 8.88
CA THR A 40 14.75 6.04 8.57
C THR A 40 16.06 6.34 7.86
N ILE A 41 16.14 7.44 7.12
CA ILE A 41 17.41 7.93 6.54
C ILE A 41 18.24 8.76 7.53
N GLY A 42 17.82 8.85 8.80
CA GLY A 42 18.54 9.53 9.87
C GLY A 42 18.17 11.00 10.10
N LEU A 43 17.11 11.53 9.45
CA LEU A 43 16.69 12.90 9.71
C LEU A 43 15.91 13.02 11.02
N ASN A 44 16.35 13.90 11.90
CA ASN A 44 15.63 14.26 13.11
C ASN A 44 14.55 15.32 12.81
N VAL A 45 13.42 14.86 12.24
CA VAL A 45 12.29 15.71 11.85
C VAL A 45 11.00 15.30 12.57
N GLY A 46 10.07 16.25 12.70
CA GLY A 46 8.72 16.05 13.21
C GLY A 46 7.65 16.31 12.15
N MET A 47 6.40 15.94 12.45
CA MET A 47 5.25 16.08 11.52
C MET A 47 5.06 17.50 10.97
N ALA A 48 5.28 18.53 11.80
CA ALA A 48 5.13 19.93 11.39
C ALA A 48 6.08 20.35 10.25
N GLN A 49 7.20 19.65 10.08
CA GLN A 49 8.17 19.93 9.02
C GLN A 49 7.83 19.24 7.70
N VAL A 50 6.88 18.29 7.70
CA VAL A 50 6.39 17.64 6.48
C VAL A 50 5.35 18.52 5.79
N LYS A 51 5.85 19.54 5.08
CA LYS A 51 5.00 20.54 4.41
C LYS A 51 4.33 20.01 3.14
N LYS A 52 4.98 19.08 2.44
CA LYS A 52 4.51 18.54 1.16
C LYS A 52 3.81 17.20 1.36
N VAL A 53 2.58 17.09 0.87
CA VAL A 53 1.91 15.80 0.69
C VAL A 53 2.46 15.16 -0.59
N LEU A 54 3.09 14.01 -0.45
CA LEU A 54 3.62 13.27 -1.59
C LEU A 54 2.50 12.48 -2.30
N SER A 55 2.69 12.17 -3.58
CA SER A 55 1.78 11.26 -4.29
C SER A 55 1.88 9.85 -3.69
N THR A 56 0.80 9.07 -3.79
CA THR A 56 0.78 7.68 -3.29
C THR A 56 1.95 6.83 -3.78
N PRO A 57 2.34 6.84 -5.08
CA PRO A 57 3.50 6.08 -5.55
C PRO A 57 4.81 6.51 -4.87
N LYS A 58 5.00 7.81 -4.62
CA LYS A 58 6.19 8.31 -3.93
C LYS A 58 6.18 7.93 -2.45
N VAL A 59 5.01 7.95 -1.80
CA VAL A 59 4.86 7.42 -0.43
C VAL A 59 5.21 5.93 -0.39
N HIS A 60 4.75 5.13 -1.35
CA HIS A 60 5.08 3.71 -1.41
C HIS A 60 6.60 3.48 -1.55
N GLU A 61 7.28 4.29 -2.38
CA GLU A 61 8.74 4.25 -2.52
C GLU A 61 9.44 4.60 -1.20
N MET A 62 8.95 5.62 -0.48
CA MET A 62 9.49 6.03 0.82
C MET A 62 9.29 4.93 1.87
N VAL A 63 8.11 4.31 1.93
CA VAL A 63 7.81 3.21 2.85
C VAL A 63 8.68 2.00 2.56
N LYS A 64 8.79 1.60 1.28
CA LYS A 64 9.67 0.50 0.88
C LYS A 64 11.12 0.76 1.28
N THR A 65 11.62 1.98 1.04
CA THR A 65 12.97 2.38 1.42
C THR A 65 13.16 2.31 2.93
N GLY A 66 12.22 2.87 3.71
CA GLY A 66 12.29 2.86 5.16
C GLY A 66 12.22 1.45 5.76
N LEU A 67 11.41 0.55 5.20
CA LEU A 67 11.39 -0.87 5.59
C LEU A 67 12.76 -1.53 5.37
N ASN A 68 13.37 -1.31 4.20
CA ASN A 68 14.69 -1.87 3.90
C ASN A 68 15.79 -1.29 4.80
N LEU A 69 15.73 0.00 5.13
CA LEU A 69 16.68 0.65 6.05
C LEU A 69 16.49 0.21 7.52
N ASN A 70 15.31 -0.31 7.88
CA ASN A 70 15.06 -0.98 9.15
C ASN A 70 15.55 -2.45 9.16
N GLY A 71 16.19 -2.92 8.09
CA GLY A 71 16.70 -4.30 7.98
C GLY A 71 15.67 -5.32 7.49
N HIS A 72 14.49 -4.88 7.06
CA HIS A 72 13.46 -5.76 6.51
C HIS A 72 13.63 -5.95 5.00
N LEU A 73 13.05 -7.01 4.45
CA LEU A 73 13.08 -7.25 3.00
C LEU A 73 11.75 -6.81 2.39
N CYS A 74 11.81 -5.78 1.55
CA CYS A 74 10.67 -5.30 0.80
C CYS A 74 11.04 -4.94 -0.64
N ALA A 75 10.74 -5.85 -1.57
CA ALA A 75 10.96 -5.67 -3.00
C ALA A 75 9.80 -4.88 -3.65
N GLU A 76 8.56 -5.25 -3.31
CA GLU A 76 7.34 -4.64 -3.83
C GLU A 76 6.31 -4.46 -2.72
N LEU A 77 5.95 -3.20 -2.45
CA LEU A 77 4.93 -2.86 -1.48
C LEU A 77 3.55 -3.03 -2.10
N VAL A 78 2.79 -3.98 -1.56
CA VAL A 78 1.49 -4.40 -2.11
C VAL A 78 0.35 -3.61 -1.48
N ASP A 79 0.44 -3.36 -0.18
CA ASP A 79 -0.63 -2.70 0.58
C ASP A 79 -0.08 -1.96 1.81
N ILE A 80 -0.76 -0.91 2.22
CA ILE A 80 -0.52 -0.17 3.46
C ILE A 80 -1.87 0.15 4.10
N ARG A 81 -2.05 -0.26 5.35
CA ARG A 81 -3.29 -0.01 6.10
C ARG A 81 -3.01 0.73 7.40
N PRO A 82 -3.71 1.84 7.69
CA PRO A 82 -3.61 2.47 9.00
C PRO A 82 -4.17 1.55 10.08
N LEU A 83 -3.51 1.50 11.23
CA LEU A 83 -3.98 0.78 12.41
C LEU A 83 -4.77 1.73 13.33
N LYS A 84 -5.44 1.18 14.35
CA LYS A 84 -6.21 1.96 15.32
C LYS A 84 -5.34 2.93 16.13
N THR A 85 -4.05 2.63 16.27
CA THR A 85 -3.08 3.48 16.95
C THR A 85 -2.55 4.53 15.98
N GLN A 86 -2.61 5.81 16.38
CA GLN A 86 -2.10 6.91 15.57
C GLN A 86 -0.64 6.71 15.17
N GLY A 87 -0.30 6.97 13.91
CA GLY A 87 1.07 6.81 13.40
C GLY A 87 1.48 5.36 13.16
N ALA A 88 0.61 4.39 13.45
CA ALA A 88 0.89 2.98 13.25
C ALA A 88 0.24 2.46 11.96
N TYR A 89 1.00 1.68 11.20
CA TYR A 89 0.56 1.12 9.92
C TYR A 89 0.97 -0.33 9.79
N GLU A 90 0.15 -1.13 9.11
CA GLU A 90 0.54 -2.44 8.63
C GLU A 90 0.88 -2.34 7.14
N ALA A 91 2.09 -2.74 6.78
CA ALA A 91 2.57 -2.78 5.40
C ALA A 91 2.71 -4.23 4.94
N THR A 92 2.06 -4.59 3.84
CA THR A 92 2.22 -5.89 3.19
C THR A 92 3.19 -5.75 2.02
N CYS A 93 4.25 -6.56 2.01
CA CYS A 93 5.28 -6.50 0.99
C CYS A 93 5.67 -7.86 0.45
N VAL A 94 6.00 -7.93 -0.84
CA VAL A 94 6.71 -9.07 -1.42
C VAL A 94 8.19 -8.95 -1.05
N ALA A 95 8.73 -9.98 -0.38
CA ALA A 95 10.09 -9.90 0.19
C ALA A 95 11.20 -9.88 -0.87
N TYR A 96 11.05 -10.65 -1.95
CA TYR A 96 12.09 -10.86 -2.97
C TYR A 96 11.62 -10.45 -4.36
N ARG A 97 12.53 -9.92 -5.19
CA ARG A 97 12.23 -9.59 -6.59
C ARG A 97 11.88 -10.88 -7.35
N GLY A 98 10.75 -10.87 -8.07
CA GLY A 98 10.26 -12.04 -8.80
C GLY A 98 9.65 -13.14 -7.91
N GLY A 99 9.56 -12.91 -6.59
CA GLY A 99 8.86 -13.80 -5.67
C GLY A 99 7.38 -13.46 -5.53
N THR A 100 6.65 -14.32 -4.84
CA THR A 100 5.24 -14.09 -4.46
C THR A 100 5.02 -14.12 -2.94
N ALA A 101 6.06 -14.46 -2.18
CA ALA A 101 6.00 -14.56 -0.73
C ALA A 101 5.76 -13.17 -0.12
N ARG A 102 4.57 -13.02 0.50
CA ARG A 102 4.16 -11.81 1.20
C ARG A 102 4.62 -11.87 2.66
N LYS A 103 5.13 -10.75 3.15
CA LYS A 103 5.42 -10.50 4.57
C LYS A 103 4.69 -9.24 5.03
N GLN A 104 4.29 -9.25 6.29
CA GLN A 104 3.67 -8.11 6.95
C GLN A 104 4.67 -7.48 7.92
N TYR A 105 4.63 -6.16 7.99
CA TYR A 105 5.45 -5.36 8.89
C TYR A 105 4.58 -4.32 9.58
N ILE A 106 4.85 -4.07 10.85
CA ILE A 106 4.27 -2.95 11.59
C ILE A 106 5.23 -1.78 11.52
N ILE A 107 4.72 -0.62 11.14
CA ILE A 107 5.45 0.65 11.05
C ILE A 107 4.96 1.57 12.16
N ASP A 108 5.88 2.09 12.97
CA ASP A 108 5.64 3.27 13.81
C ASP A 108 6.27 4.47 13.09
N ALA A 109 5.43 5.20 12.36
CA ALA A 109 5.88 6.26 11.48
C ALA A 109 6.43 7.48 12.23
N LEU A 110 5.94 7.71 13.46
CA LEU A 110 6.36 8.82 14.30
C LEU A 110 7.73 8.56 14.93
N LYS A 111 8.05 7.30 15.21
CA LYS A 111 9.37 6.88 15.69
C LYS A 111 10.36 6.55 14.56
N GLY A 112 9.87 6.31 13.34
CA GLY A 112 10.73 5.95 12.22
C GLY A 112 11.21 4.50 12.24
N VAL A 113 10.46 3.60 12.91
CA VAL A 113 10.87 2.20 13.10
C VAL A 113 9.85 1.24 12.48
N ALA A 114 10.32 0.06 12.10
CA ALA A 114 9.47 -1.03 11.64
C ALA A 114 9.89 -2.38 12.26
N PHE A 115 8.92 -3.26 12.52
CA PHE A 115 9.13 -4.55 13.18
C PHE A 115 8.11 -5.61 12.71
N PHE A 116 8.34 -6.86 13.07
CA PHE A 116 7.38 -7.95 12.83
C PHE A 116 6.22 -7.87 13.86
N PRO A 117 4.98 -8.20 13.45
CA PRO A 117 3.85 -8.23 14.39
C PRO A 117 4.06 -9.21 15.55
#